data_AF-A0A7V8YLH1-F1
#
_entry.id   AF-A0A7V8YLH1-F1
#
_cell.length_a   1.000
_cell.length_b   1.000
_cell.length_c   1.000
_cell.angle_alpha   90.00
_cell.angle_beta   90.00
_cell.angle_gamma   90.00
#
_symmetry.space_group_name_H-M   'P 1'
#
loop_
_entity.id
_entity.type
_entity.pdbx_description
1 polymer ?
#
loop_
_entity_poly.entity_id
_entity_poly.type
_entity_poly.pdbx_seq_one_letter_code
_entity_poly.pdbx_strand_id
1 'polypeptide(L)'
;MSATTEEEAPTVHILWLNVGQSCDGDSVALTAATQPSIEEIALGALPGLPKIAVHWPLIDFDNGPVGGTNDFIEWFFMGERGELDPFVMVVEGSIPNEAIKAE
;
A
#
# COMPACT_ATOMS: atom_id res chain seq x y z
N MET A 1 -28.07 -3.76 27.57
CA MET A 1 -28.44 -4.17 26.20
C MET A 1 -28.48 -2.94 25.33
N SER A 2 -27.47 -2.74 24.50
CA SER A 2 -27.61 -2.20 23.14
C SER A 2 -26.24 -2.41 22.49
N ALA A 3 -26.09 -3.51 21.75
CA ALA A 3 -24.95 -3.68 20.89
C ALA A 3 -25.12 -2.70 19.74
N THR A 4 -24.33 -1.63 19.74
CA THR A 4 -24.09 -0.86 18.53
C THR A 4 -23.40 -1.80 17.56
N THR A 5 -24.12 -2.24 16.53
CA THR A 5 -23.50 -2.72 15.30
C THR A 5 -22.69 -1.57 14.73
N GLU A 6 -21.42 -1.44 15.15
CA GLU A 6 -20.43 -0.74 14.35
C GLU A 6 -20.40 -1.46 13.01
N GLU A 7 -20.89 -0.79 11.97
CA GLU A 7 -20.61 -1.18 10.61
C GLU A 7 -19.08 -1.21 10.50
N GLU A 8 -18.50 -2.39 10.30
CA GLU A 8 -17.05 -2.57 10.26
C GLU A 8 -16.51 -1.60 9.20
N ALA A 9 -15.69 -0.63 9.63
CA ALA A 9 -15.19 0.39 8.72
C ALA A 9 -14.52 -0.29 7.51
N PRO A 10 -14.75 0.21 6.28
CA PRO A 10 -14.20 -0.44 5.10
C PRO A 10 -12.67 -0.52 5.21
N THR A 11 -12.10 -1.63 4.72
CA THR A 11 -10.65 -1.81 4.70
C THR A 11 -10.04 -0.75 3.80
N VAL A 12 -9.05 -0.02 4.32
CA VAL A 12 -8.30 0.96 3.54
C VAL A 12 -7.10 0.26 2.92
N HIS A 13 -7.00 0.30 1.60
CA HIS A 13 -5.87 -0.23 0.86
C HIS A 13 -4.78 0.84 0.70
N ILE A 14 -3.53 0.52 1.03
CA ILE A 14 -2.38 1.36 0.72
C ILE A 14 -1.68 0.74 -0.47
N LEU A 15 -1.70 1.43 -1.61
CA LEU A 15 -0.95 1.06 -2.81
C LEU A 15 0.37 1.83 -2.79
N TRP A 16 1.48 1.18 -2.46
CA TRP A 16 2.79 1.82 -2.36
C TRP A 16 3.63 1.58 -3.61
N LEU A 17 3.78 2.63 -4.42
CA LEU A 17 4.49 2.63 -5.69
C LEU A 17 5.88 3.26 -5.54
N ASN A 18 6.89 2.43 -5.29
CA ASN A 18 8.29 2.86 -5.20
C ASN A 18 9.06 2.77 -6.53
N VAL A 19 8.38 2.47 -7.64
CA VAL A 19 8.97 2.38 -8.99
C VAL A 19 9.22 3.75 -9.66
N GLY A 20 9.17 4.84 -8.89
CA GLY A 20 9.73 6.12 -9.33
C GLY A 20 11.26 6.05 -9.45
N GLN A 21 11.88 7.19 -9.70
CA GLN A 21 13.33 7.34 -9.47
C GLN A 21 13.58 7.43 -7.96
N SER A 22 13.50 6.26 -7.32
CA SER A 22 13.60 6.02 -5.89
C SER A 22 14.95 5.38 -5.53
N CYS A 23 15.38 5.60 -4.29
CA CYS A 23 16.45 4.82 -3.65
C CYS A 23 15.92 3.86 -2.57
N ASP A 24 14.60 3.78 -2.42
CA ASP A 24 13.86 3.04 -1.40
C ASP A 24 14.23 3.41 0.05
N GLY A 25 14.78 4.61 0.23
CA GLY A 25 15.23 5.11 1.52
C GLY A 25 14.07 5.49 2.44
N ASP A 26 12.96 5.97 1.90
CA ASP A 26 11.76 6.33 2.69
C ASP A 26 11.08 5.04 3.17
N SER A 27 11.02 4.05 2.29
CA SER A 27 10.66 2.68 2.59
C SER A 27 11.47 2.10 3.77
N VAL A 28 12.80 2.12 3.70
CA VAL A 28 13.67 1.65 4.80
C VAL A 28 13.46 2.46 6.07
N ALA A 29 13.35 3.80 5.98
CA ALA A 29 13.14 4.66 7.13
C ALA A 29 11.81 4.36 7.85
N LEU A 30 10.75 4.03 7.11
CA LEU A 30 9.45 3.69 7.70
C LEU A 30 9.52 2.43 8.57
N THR A 31 10.32 1.43 8.18
CA THR A 31 10.52 0.22 9.02
C THR A 31 11.19 0.50 10.37
N ALA A 32 11.82 1.68 10.53
CA ALA A 32 12.41 2.10 11.79
C ALA A 32 11.45 2.97 12.65
N ALA A 33 10.22 3.22 12.19
CA ALA A 33 9.23 3.97 12.95
C ALA A 33 8.83 3.23 14.24
N THR A 34 8.58 3.99 15.31
CA THR A 34 8.24 3.42 16.62
C THR A 34 7.01 4.05 17.26
N GLN A 35 6.38 5.03 16.61
CA GLN A 35 5.30 5.84 17.18
C GLN A 35 4.32 6.37 16.11
N PRO A 36 3.49 5.51 15.49
CA PRO A 36 3.47 4.05 15.62
C PRO A 36 4.52 3.35 14.73
N SER A 37 4.74 2.05 14.93
CA SER A 37 5.51 1.21 13.99
C SER A 37 4.66 0.77 12.81
N ILE A 38 5.29 0.31 11.73
CA ILE A 38 4.55 -0.20 10.56
C ILE A 38 3.79 -1.47 10.88
N GLU A 39 4.32 -2.32 11.77
CA GLU A 39 3.66 -3.54 12.23
C GLU A 39 2.41 -3.22 13.06
N GLU A 40 2.46 -2.18 13.91
CA GLU A 40 1.28 -1.73 14.66
C GLU A 40 0.14 -1.28 13.73
N ILE A 41 0.48 -0.64 12.61
CA ILE A 41 -0.47 -0.25 11.57
C ILE A 41 -0.99 -1.48 10.82
N ALA A 42 -0.09 -2.30 10.26
CA ALA A 42 -0.45 -3.44 9.41
C ALA A 42 -1.22 -4.54 10.17
N LEU A 43 -0.96 -4.69 11.47
CA LEU A 43 -1.64 -5.65 12.34
C LEU A 43 -2.87 -5.06 13.06
N GLY A 44 -3.19 -3.78 12.83
CA GLY A 44 -4.35 -3.13 13.44
C GLY A 44 -4.28 -3.02 14.97
N ALA A 45 -3.09 -2.78 15.52
CA ALA A 45 -2.88 -2.69 16.97
C ALA A 45 -3.48 -1.42 17.60
N LEU A 46 -3.78 -0.41 16.79
CA LEU A 46 -4.31 0.88 17.24
C LEU A 46 -5.85 0.87 17.22
N PRO A 47 -6.53 1.10 18.36
CA PRO A 47 -7.98 1.07 18.43
C PRO A 47 -8.61 2.25 17.69
N GLY A 48 -9.75 2.01 17.04
CA GLY A 48 -10.53 3.03 16.35
C GLY A 48 -10.03 3.39 14.95
N LEU A 49 -8.98 2.75 14.45
CA LEU A 49 -8.56 2.84 13.06
C LEU A 49 -9.23 1.77 12.21
N PRO A 50 -9.50 2.04 10.91
CA PRO A 50 -9.95 1.00 9.98
C PRO A 50 -8.87 -0.06 9.81
N LYS A 51 -9.27 -1.24 9.32
CA LYS A 51 -8.31 -2.26 8.87
C LYS A 51 -7.52 -1.69 7.69
N ILE A 52 -6.20 -1.88 7.71
CA ILE A 52 -5.30 -1.41 6.66
C ILE A 52 -4.71 -2.62 5.95
N ALA A 53 -4.85 -2.66 4.63
CA ALA A 53 -4.17 -3.62 3.77
C ALA A 53 -3.00 -2.90 3.08
N VAL A 54 -1.77 -3.31 3.37
CA VAL A 54 -0.56 -2.66 2.85
C VAL A 54 -0.02 -3.45 1.67
N HIS A 55 -0.19 -2.90 0.47
CA HIS A 55 0.31 -3.44 -0.78
C HIS A 55 1.61 -2.72 -1.15
N TRP A 56 2.72 -3.19 -0.58
CA TRP A 56 4.02 -2.53 -0.63
C TRP A 56 5.13 -3.51 -1.01
N PRO A 57 5.85 -3.32 -2.14
CA PRO A 57 6.79 -4.30 -2.66
C PRO A 57 7.89 -4.77 -1.68
N LEU A 58 8.23 -3.97 -0.66
CA LEU A 58 9.27 -4.32 0.29
C LEU A 58 8.81 -5.35 1.34
N ILE A 59 7.54 -5.37 1.70
CA ILE A 59 7.01 -6.19 2.81
C ILE A 59 5.86 -7.13 2.42
N ASP A 60 5.28 -6.95 1.23
CA ASP A 60 4.21 -7.81 0.76
C ASP A 60 4.70 -9.25 0.54
N PHE A 61 3.81 -10.20 0.77
CA PHE A 61 4.06 -11.61 0.48
C PHE A 61 3.81 -11.93 -0.99
N ASP A 62 2.83 -11.26 -1.61
CA ASP A 62 2.54 -11.40 -3.03
C ASP A 62 3.71 -10.88 -3.86
N ASN A 63 4.00 -11.53 -4.99
CA ASN A 63 5.20 -11.28 -5.77
C ASN A 63 5.06 -11.74 -7.23
N GLY A 64 6.00 -11.30 -8.06
CA GLY A 64 6.08 -11.73 -9.45
C GLY A 64 5.47 -10.74 -10.44
N PRO A 65 5.70 -10.96 -11.74
CA PRO A 65 5.20 -10.09 -12.80
C PRO A 65 3.74 -10.39 -13.12
N VAL A 66 3.15 -9.53 -13.95
CA VAL A 66 1.80 -9.70 -14.52
C VAL A 66 1.56 -11.15 -14.98
N GLY A 67 0.53 -11.79 -14.44
CA GLY A 67 0.14 -13.17 -14.74
C GLY A 67 0.96 -14.26 -14.02
N GLY A 68 1.79 -13.89 -13.05
CA GLY A 68 2.52 -14.80 -12.17
C GLY A 68 1.66 -15.46 -11.10
N THR A 69 2.25 -16.39 -10.35
CA THR A 69 1.63 -16.92 -9.12
C THR A 69 1.77 -15.86 -8.02
N ASN A 70 0.64 -15.44 -7.42
CA ASN A 70 0.56 -14.35 -6.44
C ASN A 70 0.87 -12.97 -7.03
N ASP A 71 0.21 -12.62 -8.15
CA ASP A 71 0.44 -11.40 -8.94
C ASP A 71 0.22 -10.10 -8.16
N PHE A 72 1.28 -9.60 -7.52
CA PHE A 72 1.26 -8.39 -6.70
C PHE A 72 0.72 -7.16 -7.46
N ILE A 73 1.02 -7.05 -8.75
CA ILE A 73 0.62 -5.86 -9.53
C ILE A 73 -0.89 -5.78 -9.74
N GLU A 74 -1.62 -6.88 -9.56
CA GLU A 74 -3.07 -6.92 -9.73
C GLU A 74 -3.77 -5.96 -8.77
N TRP A 75 -3.23 -5.72 -7.57
CA TRP A 75 -3.78 -4.72 -6.64
C TRP A 75 -3.83 -3.32 -7.26
N PHE A 76 -2.84 -2.96 -8.08
CA PHE A 76 -2.80 -1.67 -8.76
C PHE A 76 -3.80 -1.60 -9.90
N PHE A 77 -3.97 -2.70 -10.66
CA PHE A 77 -4.98 -2.77 -11.71
C PHE A 77 -6.39 -2.76 -11.14
N MET A 78 -6.66 -3.44 -10.03
CA MET A 78 -7.93 -3.34 -9.33
C MET A 78 -8.24 -1.90 -8.88
N GLY A 79 -7.22 -1.17 -8.39
CA GLY A 79 -7.34 0.25 -8.06
C GLY A 79 -7.69 1.12 -9.28
N GLU A 80 -7.04 0.88 -10.43
CA GLU A 80 -7.33 1.57 -11.69
C GLU A 80 -8.74 1.29 -12.21
N ARG A 81 -9.21 0.05 -12.12
CA ARG A 81 -10.57 -0.36 -12.51
C ARG A 81 -11.67 0.11 -11.56
N GLY A 82 -11.31 0.70 -10.42
CA GLY A 82 -12.25 1.14 -9.38
C GLY A 82 -12.86 -0.01 -8.56
N GLU A 83 -12.18 -1.16 -8.51
CA GLU A 83 -12.58 -2.32 -7.72
C GLU A 83 -12.08 -2.27 -6.27
N LEU A 84 -11.11 -1.39 -5.98
CA LEU A 84 -10.65 -1.07 -4.63
C LEU A 84 -11.16 0.31 -4.21
N ASP A 85 -12.06 0.38 -3.22
CA ASP A 85 -12.54 1.61 -2.61
C ASP A 85 -12.86 1.37 -1.12
N PRO A 86 -12.18 2.04 -0.17
CA PRO A 86 -11.18 3.10 -0.34
C PRO A 86 -9.74 2.61 -0.52
N PHE A 87 -8.94 3.37 -1.27
CA PHE A 87 -7.48 3.21 -1.30
C PHE A 87 -6.73 4.55 -1.22
N VAL A 88 -5.49 4.48 -0.76
CA VAL A 88 -4.51 5.56 -0.74
C VAL A 88 -3.33 5.16 -1.61
N MET A 89 -3.04 5.97 -2.64
CA MET A 89 -1.81 5.82 -3.44
C MET A 89 -0.66 6.53 -2.73
N VAL A 90 0.41 5.79 -2.43
CA VAL A 90 1.68 6.33 -1.96
C VAL A 90 2.69 6.23 -3.10
N VAL A 91 3.33 7.34 -3.43
CA VAL A 91 4.37 7.38 -4.47
C VAL A 91 5.70 7.68 -3.80
N GLU A 92 6.68 6.81 -4.03
CA GLU A 92 8.06 6.98 -3.56
C GLU A 92 9.01 7.15 -4.75
N GLY A 93 9.90 8.12 -4.64
CA GLY A 93 10.77 8.56 -5.73
C GLY A 93 10.12 9.58 -6.66
N SER A 94 10.95 10.21 -7.49
CA SER A 94 10.49 11.23 -8.44
C SER A 94 9.94 10.61 -9.73
N ILE A 95 8.93 11.25 -10.33
CA ILE A 95 8.36 10.80 -11.60
C ILE A 95 9.22 11.32 -12.75
N PRO A 96 9.93 10.45 -13.51
CA PRO A 96 10.67 10.86 -14.70
C PRO A 96 9.76 11.54 -15.72
N ASN A 97 10.30 12.55 -16.41
CA ASN A 97 9.66 13.04 -17.62
C ASN A 97 10.05 12.13 -18.79
N GLU A 98 9.16 11.22 -19.16
CA GLU A 98 9.39 10.27 -20.26
C GLU A 98 9.40 10.94 -21.65
N ALA A 99 9.01 12.21 -21.77
CA ALA A 99 9.05 12.92 -23.06
C ALA A 99 10.44 13.43 -23.47
N ILE A 100 11.44 13.38 -22.57
CA ILE A 100 12.77 14.00 -22.79
C ILE A 100 13.93 13.00 -22.80
N LYS A 101 13.64 11.70 -22.69
CA LYS A 101 14.62 10.62 -22.82
C LYS A 101 14.38 9.88 -24.14
N ALA A 102 15.41 9.77 -24.97
CA ALA A 102 15.42 8.79 -26.06
C ALA A 102 16.01 7.49 -25.51
N GLU A 103 15.34 6.37 -25.76
CA GLU A 103 15.87 5.02 -25.48
C GLU A 103 16.84 4.53 -26.56
#